data_AF-A0A6I6ILF5-F1
#
_entry.id   AF-A0A6I6ILF5-F1
#
_cell.length_a   1.000
_cell.length_b   1.000
_cell.length_c   1.000
_cell.angle_alpha   90.00
_cell.angle_beta   90.00
_cell.angle_gamma   90.00
#
_symmetry.space_group_name_H-M   'P 1'
#
loop_
_entity.id
_entity.type
_entity.pdbx_description
1 polymer ?
#
loop_
_entity_poly.entity_id
_entity_poly.type
_entity_poly.pdbx_seq_one_letter_code
_entity_poly.pdbx_strand_id
1 'polypeptide(L)'
;MLGWMSAENRGAQRIMEPTGAYDGGAVGARSGLMTGTRVATALGWRAVEAVSEGDLVLTFDAGLQRVTKITRQAIWNGAGSCPQRFWPLHVPAGALGNRGDLHLMPEQYVMVESDAGEELFGDPFSLIMAHVLEGMNGIEAIRPDHGLKDGPEAIVLHFETDQVIFAESGVLFYCPSACGLLDQAVSAHVGAPYKALRQEDADVLVMCIESEKAASRLWADTTLPAASYAVA
;
A
#
# COMPACT_ATOMS: atom_id res chain seq x y z
N MET A 1 7.13 -7.13 75.45
CA MET A 1 6.49 -7.96 74.42
C MET A 1 5.72 -7.01 73.50
N LEU A 2 5.87 -6.86 72.19
CA LEU A 2 6.75 -7.32 71.10
C LEU A 2 6.75 -6.10 70.13
N GLY A 3 7.83 -5.60 69.52
CA GLY A 3 8.83 -6.31 68.72
C GLY A 3 8.35 -6.52 67.27
N TRP A 4 7.98 -5.47 66.52
CA TRP A 4 7.60 -5.56 65.11
C TRP A 4 8.66 -4.88 64.24
N MET A 5 9.40 -5.72 63.52
CA MET A 5 10.59 -5.42 62.72
C MET A 5 10.22 -4.82 61.36
N SER A 6 11.12 -3.97 60.86
CA SER A 6 11.18 -3.51 59.47
C SER A 6 10.99 -4.66 58.48
N ALA A 7 9.95 -4.56 57.65
CA ALA A 7 9.87 -5.34 56.43
C ALA A 7 10.65 -4.58 55.34
N GLU A 8 11.80 -5.12 54.93
CA GLU A 8 12.49 -4.68 53.73
C GLU A 8 11.56 -4.85 52.53
N ASN A 9 11.32 -3.75 51.83
CA ASN A 9 10.59 -3.71 50.57
C ASN A 9 11.47 -4.33 49.46
N ARG A 10 11.59 -5.65 49.46
CA ARG A 10 12.04 -6.38 48.27
C ARG A 10 10.88 -6.37 47.29
N GLY A 11 10.86 -5.32 46.46
CA GLY A 11 9.98 -5.21 45.32
C GLY A 11 9.98 -6.52 44.53
N ALA A 12 8.79 -6.99 44.18
CA ALA A 12 8.63 -8.13 43.30
C ALA A 12 9.35 -7.83 41.98
N GLN A 13 10.58 -8.33 41.83
CA GLN A 13 11.24 -8.38 40.54
C GLN A 13 10.45 -9.37 39.69
N ARG A 14 9.62 -8.82 38.80
CA ARG A 14 8.95 -9.58 37.76
C ARG A 14 10.05 -10.23 36.91
N ILE A 15 10.18 -11.55 37.03
CA ILE A 15 11.06 -12.35 36.19
C ILE A 15 10.47 -12.29 34.78
N MET A 16 11.23 -11.68 33.87
CA MET A 16 10.88 -11.54 32.46
C MET A 16 11.33 -12.84 31.77
N GLU A 17 10.37 -13.64 31.31
CA GLU A 17 10.69 -14.77 30.43
C GLU A 17 11.03 -14.23 29.03
N PRO A 18 12.20 -14.56 28.44
CA PRO A 18 12.59 -14.06 27.14
C PRO A 18 12.00 -15.00 26.08
N THR A 19 10.74 -14.82 25.70
CA THR A 19 10.20 -15.50 24.52
C THR A 19 9.15 -14.64 23.84
N GLY A 20 9.53 -14.09 22.69
CA GLY A 20 8.73 -13.18 21.87
C GLY A 20 9.53 -11.91 21.59
N ALA A 21 9.90 -11.68 20.32
CA ALA A 21 10.54 -10.44 19.88
C ALA A 21 9.59 -9.27 20.15
N TYR A 22 9.76 -8.66 21.32
CA TYR A 22 9.08 -7.45 21.72
C TYR A 22 9.88 -6.29 21.14
N ASP A 23 9.50 -5.82 19.95
CA ASP A 23 10.15 -4.71 19.24
C ASP A 23 9.85 -3.32 19.87
N GLY A 24 9.75 -3.26 21.20
CA GLY A 24 9.89 -2.03 21.98
C GLY A 24 9.03 -0.83 21.55
N GLY A 25 7.79 -1.03 21.10
CA GLY A 25 6.90 0.09 20.75
C GLY A 25 7.32 0.87 19.50
N ALA A 26 8.09 0.25 18.60
CA ALA A 26 8.49 0.83 17.33
C ALA A 26 7.30 1.22 16.43
N VAL A 27 7.15 2.52 16.15
CA VAL A 27 6.07 3.09 15.33
C VAL A 27 6.64 3.49 13.96
N GLY A 28 6.17 2.84 12.90
CA GLY A 28 6.51 3.17 11.52
C GLY A 28 5.28 3.10 10.63
N ALA A 29 5.26 3.87 9.55
CA ALA A 29 4.18 3.78 8.59
C ALA A 29 4.27 2.47 7.81
N ARG A 30 3.13 1.84 7.54
CA ARG A 30 3.04 0.64 6.70
C ARG A 30 2.06 0.79 5.55
N SER A 31 1.26 1.85 5.56
CA SER A 31 0.33 2.23 4.50
C SER A 31 0.40 3.74 4.28
N GLY A 32 -0.23 4.22 3.20
CA GLY A 32 -0.18 5.60 2.75
C GLY A 32 0.65 5.80 1.49
N LEU A 33 0.46 6.96 0.87
CA LEU A 33 1.21 7.40 -0.30
C LEU A 33 2.53 8.01 0.18
N MET A 34 3.64 7.65 -0.46
CA MET A 34 4.93 8.23 -0.11
C MET A 34 5.05 9.67 -0.63
N THR A 35 5.84 10.48 0.08
CA THR A 35 6.23 11.82 -0.39
C THR A 35 6.78 11.74 -1.82
N GLY A 36 6.35 12.66 -2.68
CA GLY A 36 6.67 12.69 -4.11
C GLY A 36 5.68 11.93 -5.00
N THR A 37 4.84 11.04 -4.45
CA THR A 37 3.76 10.39 -5.21
C THR A 37 2.76 11.43 -5.68
N ARG A 38 2.49 11.49 -6.98
CA ARG A 38 1.54 12.42 -7.59
C ARG A 38 0.16 11.80 -7.68
N VAL A 39 -0.85 12.54 -7.22
CA VAL A 39 -2.26 12.18 -7.30
C VAL A 39 -3.00 13.07 -8.30
N ALA A 40 -4.02 12.53 -8.94
CA ALA A 40 -4.87 13.30 -9.84
C ALA A 40 -5.81 14.20 -9.02
N THR A 41 -5.74 15.52 -9.24
CA THR A 41 -6.61 16.50 -8.57
C THR A 41 -7.41 17.30 -9.60
N ALA A 42 -8.36 18.11 -9.14
CA ALA A 42 -9.07 19.07 -10.01
C ALA A 42 -8.13 20.07 -10.73
N LEU A 43 -6.89 20.24 -10.24
CA LEU A 43 -5.86 21.11 -10.82
C LEU A 43 -4.80 20.33 -11.62
N GLY A 44 -5.04 19.05 -11.89
CA GLY A 44 -4.08 18.14 -12.52
C GLY A 44 -3.27 17.32 -11.50
N TRP A 45 -2.19 16.71 -11.97
CA TRP A 45 -1.32 15.86 -11.14
C TRP A 45 -0.52 16.70 -10.15
N ARG A 46 -0.73 16.47 -8.85
CA ARG A 46 -0.02 17.17 -7.77
C ARG A 46 0.64 16.17 -6.85
N ALA A 47 1.83 16.50 -6.35
CA ALA A 47 2.48 15.71 -5.32
C ALA A 47 1.58 15.64 -4.08
N VAL A 48 1.48 14.45 -3.47
CA VAL A 48 0.55 14.17 -2.36
C VAL A 48 0.84 15.05 -1.15
N GLU A 49 2.10 15.40 -0.91
CA GLU A 49 2.50 16.30 0.17
C GLU A 49 1.98 17.73 -0.01
N ALA A 50 1.63 18.13 -1.24
CA ALA A 50 1.06 19.43 -1.55
C ALA A 50 -0.47 19.45 -1.48
N VAL A 51 -1.14 18.31 -1.31
CA VAL A 51 -2.59 18.22 -1.15
C VAL A 51 -2.98 18.74 0.23
N SER A 52 -4.08 19.49 0.31
CA SER A 52 -4.63 20.03 1.55
C SER A 52 -6.04 19.51 1.82
N GLU A 53 -6.46 19.52 3.09
CA GLU A 53 -7.85 19.23 3.44
C GLU A 53 -8.79 20.19 2.69
N GLY A 54 -9.84 19.64 2.09
CA GLY A 54 -10.77 20.35 1.23
C GLY A 54 -10.44 20.32 -0.27
N ASP A 55 -9.22 19.91 -0.66
CA ASP A 55 -8.88 19.71 -2.07
C ASP A 55 -9.71 18.57 -2.68
N LEU A 56 -9.97 18.67 -3.98
CA LEU A 56 -10.67 17.66 -4.77
C LEU A 56 -9.67 16.74 -5.47
N VAL A 57 -9.75 15.44 -5.16
CA VAL A 57 -8.94 14.36 -5.74
C VAL A 57 -9.83 13.50 -6.63
N LEU A 58 -9.33 13.11 -7.79
CA LEU A 58 -10.04 12.24 -8.71
C LEU A 58 -9.99 10.80 -8.21
N THR A 59 -11.18 10.21 -8.08
CA THR A 59 -11.42 8.84 -7.64
C THR A 59 -11.83 7.97 -8.82
N PHE A 60 -11.73 6.67 -8.64
CA PHE A 60 -11.99 5.66 -9.65
C PHE A 60 -13.44 5.66 -10.14
N ASP A 61 -14.39 5.67 -9.21
CA ASP A 61 -15.82 5.44 -9.47
C ASP A 61 -16.74 6.60 -9.01
N ALA A 62 -16.24 7.50 -8.15
CA ALA A 62 -17.02 8.60 -7.58
C ALA A 62 -16.63 10.00 -8.13
N GLY A 63 -15.78 10.08 -9.16
CA GLY A 63 -15.33 11.36 -9.73
C GLY A 63 -14.46 12.17 -8.76
N LEU A 64 -14.59 13.50 -8.75
CA LEU A 64 -13.81 14.36 -7.85
C LEU A 64 -14.39 14.34 -6.43
N GLN A 65 -13.62 13.83 -5.47
CA GLN A 65 -14.00 13.73 -4.06
C GLN A 65 -13.14 14.63 -3.18
N ARG A 66 -13.76 15.17 -2.12
CA ARG A 66 -13.11 16.08 -1.19
C ARG A 66 -12.30 15.32 -0.15
N VAL A 67 -11.03 15.69 -0.01
CA VAL A 67 -10.19 15.22 1.10
C VAL A 67 -10.73 15.82 2.41
N THR A 68 -11.08 14.98 3.37
CA THR A 68 -11.67 15.39 4.66
C THR A 68 -10.63 15.51 5.76
N LYS A 69 -9.56 14.71 5.68
CA LYS A 69 -8.46 14.70 6.65
C LYS A 69 -7.17 14.22 5.98
N ILE A 70 -6.03 14.70 6.45
CA ILE A 70 -4.72 14.18 6.04
C ILE A 70 -3.94 13.68 7.27
N THR A 71 -3.47 12.45 7.23
CA THR A 71 -2.59 11.87 8.25
C THR A 71 -1.19 11.72 7.67
N ARG A 72 -0.16 12.12 8.43
CA ARG A 72 1.24 12.01 8.02
C ARG A 72 2.01 11.22 9.05
N GLN A 73 2.86 10.32 8.58
CA GLN A 73 3.67 9.49 9.45
C GLN A 73 5.04 9.25 8.80
N ALA A 74 6.11 9.45 9.56
CA ALA A 74 7.43 9.01 9.14
C ALA A 74 7.42 7.50 8.87
N ILE A 75 8.08 7.07 7.79
CA ILE A 75 8.20 5.63 7.46
C ILE A 75 8.75 4.84 8.65
N TRP A 76 9.75 5.41 9.33
CA TRP A 76 10.34 4.83 10.52
C TRP A 76 10.89 5.94 11.42
N ASN A 77 10.53 5.91 12.71
CA ASN A 77 11.04 6.84 13.72
C ASN A 77 11.76 6.15 14.90
N GLY A 78 11.96 4.83 14.82
CA GLY A 78 12.60 4.06 15.87
C GLY A 78 14.12 4.20 15.90
N ALA A 79 14.73 3.78 17.01
CA ALA A 79 16.18 3.74 17.14
C ALA A 79 16.78 2.60 16.30
N GLY A 80 17.83 2.90 15.54
CA GLY A 80 18.56 1.92 14.74
C GLY A 80 17.98 1.70 13.34
N SER A 81 18.43 0.62 12.68
CA SER A 81 18.00 0.26 11.32
C SER A 81 16.52 -0.06 11.27
N CYS A 82 15.83 0.43 10.23
CA CYS A 82 14.42 0.14 10.02
C CYS A 82 14.18 -1.36 9.74
N PRO A 83 13.26 -2.02 10.48
CA PRO A 83 12.85 -3.38 10.22
C PRO A 83 12.23 -3.54 8.82
N GLN A 84 12.48 -4.69 8.18
CA GLN A 84 12.04 -4.97 6.80
C GLN A 84 10.53 -4.83 6.58
N ARG A 85 9.70 -5.09 7.60
CA ARG A 85 8.23 -4.94 7.52
C ARG A 85 7.72 -3.50 7.25
N PHE A 86 8.60 -2.51 7.36
CA PHE A 86 8.32 -1.10 7.06
C PHE A 86 9.04 -0.64 5.78
N TRP A 87 9.76 -1.53 5.09
CA TRP A 87 10.45 -1.20 3.86
C TRP A 87 9.42 -0.99 2.75
N PRO A 88 9.46 0.15 2.06
CA PRO A 88 8.66 0.35 0.86
C PRO A 88 9.08 -0.64 -0.23
N LEU A 89 8.15 -0.90 -1.16
CA LEU A 89 8.44 -1.57 -2.40
C LEU A 89 8.78 -0.54 -3.47
N HIS A 90 9.92 -0.68 -4.14
CA HIS A 90 10.18 -0.01 -5.41
C HIS A 90 9.37 -0.71 -6.50
N VAL A 91 8.60 0.06 -7.25
CA VAL A 91 7.81 -0.41 -8.38
C VAL A 91 8.35 0.27 -9.64
N PRO A 92 9.06 -0.48 -10.51
CA PRO A 92 9.57 0.06 -11.76
C PRO A 92 8.47 0.60 -12.66
N ALA A 93 8.79 1.59 -13.49
CA ALA A 93 7.89 2.06 -14.56
C ALA A 93 7.25 0.90 -15.34
N GLY A 94 5.93 0.91 -15.47
CA GLY A 94 5.13 -0.08 -16.21
C GLY A 94 4.82 -1.37 -15.46
N ALA A 95 5.39 -1.62 -14.27
CA ALA A 95 5.16 -2.87 -13.54
C ALA A 95 3.67 -3.09 -13.18
N LEU A 96 2.98 -2.01 -12.80
CA LEU A 96 1.55 -1.95 -12.46
C LEU A 96 0.75 -1.01 -13.38
N GLY A 97 1.27 -0.69 -14.58
CA GLY A 97 0.68 0.34 -15.45
C GLY A 97 1.02 1.78 -15.07
N ASN A 98 1.85 1.98 -14.04
CA ASN A 98 2.46 3.25 -13.68
C ASN A 98 3.38 3.79 -14.79
N ARG A 99 3.39 5.12 -15.01
CA ARG A 99 4.23 5.72 -16.07
C ARG A 99 5.70 5.90 -15.69
N GLY A 100 5.98 6.04 -14.41
CA GLY A 100 7.33 6.19 -13.87
C GLY A 100 7.46 5.37 -12.60
N ASP A 101 8.68 5.29 -12.09
CA ASP A 101 8.96 4.58 -10.83
C ASP A 101 8.10 5.15 -9.70
N LEU A 102 7.55 4.26 -8.88
CA LEU A 102 6.85 4.63 -7.66
C LEU A 102 7.33 3.79 -6.47
N HIS A 103 6.99 4.25 -5.28
CA HIS A 103 7.18 3.48 -4.07
C HIS A 103 5.83 3.19 -3.41
N LEU A 104 5.62 1.94 -3.01
CA LEU A 104 4.44 1.51 -2.27
C LEU A 104 4.81 1.14 -0.85
N MET A 105 4.04 1.61 0.12
CA MET A 105 4.13 1.10 1.48
C MET A 105 3.61 -0.36 1.52
N PRO A 106 4.20 -1.27 2.31
CA PRO A 106 3.95 -2.71 2.18
C PRO A 106 2.49 -3.13 2.50
N GLU A 107 1.80 -2.44 3.38
CA GLU A 107 0.37 -2.63 3.69
C GLU A 107 -0.53 -1.60 2.98
N GLN A 108 -0.02 -0.89 1.98
CA GLN A 108 -0.88 -0.09 1.12
C GLN A 108 -1.72 -1.01 0.24
N TYR A 109 -3.03 -0.83 0.28
CA TYR A 109 -3.94 -1.50 -0.65
C TYR A 109 -3.92 -0.79 -2.00
N VAL A 110 -3.70 -1.55 -3.06
CA VAL A 110 -3.76 -1.09 -4.45
C VAL A 110 -4.79 -1.92 -5.22
N MET A 111 -5.52 -1.25 -6.10
CA MET A 111 -6.49 -1.90 -6.98
C MET A 111 -5.80 -2.24 -8.30
N VAL A 112 -5.84 -3.52 -8.65
CA VAL A 112 -5.24 -4.07 -9.86
C VAL A 112 -6.35 -4.49 -10.81
N GLU A 113 -6.27 -4.03 -12.04
CA GLU A 113 -7.10 -4.48 -13.16
C GLU A 113 -6.43 -5.67 -13.84
N SER A 114 -7.15 -6.78 -14.02
CA SER A 114 -6.63 -7.98 -14.71
C SER A 114 -7.74 -8.91 -15.19
N ASP A 115 -7.51 -9.54 -16.35
CA ASP A 115 -8.37 -10.60 -16.89
C ASP A 115 -8.45 -11.80 -15.91
N ALA A 116 -7.32 -12.21 -15.31
CA ALA A 116 -7.29 -13.22 -14.24
C ALA A 116 -8.25 -12.94 -13.08
N GLY A 117 -8.39 -11.66 -12.68
CA GLY A 117 -9.32 -11.25 -11.63
C GLY A 117 -10.78 -11.48 -12.03
N GLU A 118 -11.13 -11.12 -13.27
CA GLU A 118 -12.45 -11.38 -13.82
C GLU A 118 -12.75 -12.89 -13.89
N GLU A 119 -11.79 -13.70 -14.33
CA GLU A 119 -11.95 -15.16 -14.41
C GLU A 119 -12.07 -15.85 -13.05
N LEU A 120 -11.26 -15.44 -12.07
CA LEU A 120 -11.20 -16.08 -10.74
C LEU A 120 -12.30 -15.60 -9.81
N PHE A 121 -12.63 -14.31 -9.84
CA PHE A 121 -13.50 -13.66 -8.85
C PHE A 121 -14.74 -13.01 -9.45
N GLY A 122 -14.87 -12.98 -10.78
CA GLY A 122 -16.00 -12.34 -11.48
C GLY A 122 -15.92 -10.81 -11.50
N ASP A 123 -14.77 -10.23 -11.14
CA ASP A 123 -14.53 -8.78 -11.14
C ASP A 123 -13.10 -8.49 -11.64
N PRO A 124 -12.92 -7.71 -12.71
CA PRO A 124 -11.58 -7.37 -13.21
C PRO A 124 -10.78 -6.51 -12.23
N PHE A 125 -11.42 -5.85 -11.26
CA PHE A 125 -10.75 -4.97 -10.30
C PHE A 125 -10.59 -5.64 -8.93
N SER A 126 -9.37 -6.04 -8.63
CA SER A 126 -9.02 -6.70 -7.36
C SER A 126 -8.20 -5.80 -6.45
N LEU A 127 -8.67 -5.61 -5.22
CA LEU A 127 -7.96 -4.83 -4.21
C LEU A 127 -7.03 -5.74 -3.38
N ILE A 128 -5.72 -5.53 -3.48
CA ILE A 128 -4.69 -6.36 -2.84
C ILE A 128 -3.67 -5.52 -2.07
N MET A 129 -3.00 -6.11 -1.08
CA MET A 129 -1.90 -5.43 -0.37
C MET A 129 -0.63 -5.42 -1.23
N ALA A 130 0.10 -4.32 -1.19
CA ALA A 130 1.31 -4.13 -1.99
C ALA A 130 2.37 -5.22 -1.74
N HIS A 131 2.57 -5.70 -0.50
CA HIS A 131 3.57 -6.74 -0.21
C HIS A 131 3.36 -8.05 -0.99
N VAL A 132 2.14 -8.34 -1.45
CA VAL A 132 1.85 -9.52 -2.29
C VAL A 132 2.44 -9.38 -3.69
N LEU A 133 2.75 -8.16 -4.12
CA LEU A 133 3.35 -7.85 -5.42
C LEU A 133 4.88 -7.99 -5.44
N GLU A 134 5.52 -8.24 -4.29
CA GLU A 134 6.97 -8.40 -4.22
C GLU A 134 7.44 -9.57 -5.10
N GLY A 135 8.44 -9.33 -5.95
CA GLY A 135 8.93 -10.28 -6.95
C GLY A 135 8.23 -10.16 -8.31
N MET A 136 7.02 -9.61 -8.36
CA MET A 136 6.30 -9.44 -9.62
C MET A 136 6.88 -8.31 -10.45
N ASN A 137 7.18 -8.54 -11.73
CA ASN A 137 7.62 -7.48 -12.67
C ASN A 137 8.81 -6.63 -12.17
N GLY A 138 9.70 -7.21 -11.37
CA GLY A 138 10.86 -6.50 -10.81
C GLY A 138 10.55 -5.60 -9.62
N ILE A 139 9.37 -5.75 -9.00
CA ILE A 139 9.02 -5.08 -7.75
C ILE A 139 9.83 -5.69 -6.62
N GLU A 140 10.51 -4.85 -5.83
CA GLU A 140 11.38 -5.30 -4.74
C GLU A 140 11.28 -4.42 -3.50
N ALA A 141 11.42 -5.00 -2.31
CA ALA A 141 11.49 -4.24 -1.06
C ALA A 141 12.83 -3.52 -0.94
N ILE A 142 12.78 -2.20 -0.76
CA ILE A 142 13.96 -1.35 -0.64
C ILE A 142 14.07 -0.75 0.77
N ARG A 143 15.29 -0.69 1.29
CA ARG A 143 15.54 -0.07 2.58
C ARG A 143 15.27 1.45 2.49
N PRO A 144 14.48 2.04 3.40
CA PRO A 144 14.28 3.48 3.42
C PRO A 144 15.55 4.22 3.85
N ASP A 145 15.78 5.40 3.26
CA ASP A 145 16.92 6.24 3.60
C ASP A 145 16.69 6.97 4.93
N HIS A 146 17.43 6.61 5.98
CA HIS A 146 17.27 7.16 7.36
C HIS A 146 18.17 8.37 7.68
N GLY A 147 18.69 9.07 6.67
CA GLY A 147 19.72 10.09 6.85
C GLY A 147 19.25 11.55 6.83
N LEU A 148 18.03 11.84 6.36
CA LEU A 148 17.56 13.22 6.21
C LEU A 148 16.73 13.66 7.41
N LYS A 149 16.98 14.90 7.86
CA LYS A 149 16.22 15.58 8.92
C LYS A 149 14.72 15.69 8.60
N ASP A 150 14.40 15.70 7.30
CA ASP A 150 13.06 15.63 6.72
C ASP A 150 12.99 14.39 5.81
N GLY A 151 13.09 13.20 6.42
CA GLY A 151 13.03 11.92 5.69
C GLY A 151 11.64 11.66 5.07
N PRO A 152 11.54 10.69 4.14
CA PRO A 152 10.29 10.40 3.46
C PRO A 152 9.17 10.02 4.45
N GLU A 153 8.00 10.64 4.26
CA GLU A 153 6.78 10.35 5.01
C GLU A 153 5.81 9.54 4.16
N ALA A 154 4.98 8.73 4.83
CA ALA A 154 3.75 8.19 4.29
C ALA A 154 2.58 9.11 4.66
N ILE A 155 1.75 9.41 3.67
CA ILE A 155 0.63 10.35 3.75
C ILE A 155 -0.64 9.58 3.40
N VAL A 156 -1.60 9.56 4.34
CA VAL A 156 -2.92 8.97 4.13
C VAL A 156 -3.91 10.09 3.90
N LEU A 157 -4.52 10.10 2.72
CA LEU A 157 -5.67 10.95 2.42
C LEU A 157 -6.93 10.23 2.91
N HIS A 158 -7.76 10.93 3.68
CA HIS A 158 -9.05 10.43 4.09
C HIS A 158 -10.18 11.16 3.37
N PHE A 159 -11.26 10.44 3.14
CA PHE A 159 -12.46 10.93 2.48
C PHE A 159 -13.70 10.74 3.37
N GLU A 160 -14.86 11.13 2.88
CA GLU A 160 -16.13 10.90 3.59
C GLU A 160 -16.49 9.41 3.63
N THR A 161 -16.44 8.75 2.48
CA THR A 161 -16.51 7.29 2.34
C THR A 161 -15.15 6.75 1.89
N ASP A 162 -14.94 5.44 1.94
CA ASP A 162 -13.73 4.85 1.37
C ASP A 162 -13.66 5.19 -0.12
N GLN A 163 -12.46 5.46 -0.64
CA GLN A 163 -12.24 5.86 -2.02
C GLN A 163 -11.03 5.14 -2.59
N VAL A 164 -11.05 4.91 -3.91
CA VAL A 164 -9.86 4.51 -4.67
C VAL A 164 -9.44 5.69 -5.55
N ILE A 165 -8.19 6.13 -5.44
CA ILE A 165 -7.68 7.34 -6.12
C ILE A 165 -6.62 7.00 -7.16
N PHE A 166 -6.52 7.84 -8.20
CA PHE A 166 -5.47 7.70 -9.20
C PHE A 166 -4.15 8.35 -8.73
N ALA A 167 -3.06 7.58 -8.81
CA ALA A 167 -1.70 8.00 -8.52
C ALA A 167 -0.73 7.60 -9.65
N GLU A 168 0.36 8.37 -9.80
CA GLU A 168 1.44 8.17 -10.79
C GLU A 168 0.97 7.82 -12.21
N SER A 169 -0.12 8.44 -12.64
CA SER A 169 -0.70 8.27 -13.98
C SER A 169 -1.06 6.82 -14.35
N GLY A 170 -1.46 6.00 -13.36
CA GLY A 170 -2.00 4.67 -13.66
C GLY A 170 -2.34 3.78 -12.46
N VAL A 171 -1.72 3.99 -11.29
CA VAL A 171 -1.94 3.13 -10.13
C VAL A 171 -3.12 3.61 -9.32
N LEU A 172 -3.95 2.68 -8.86
CA LEU A 172 -5.13 2.95 -8.05
C LEU A 172 -4.84 2.64 -6.58
N PHE A 173 -4.90 3.67 -5.73
CA PHE A 173 -4.63 3.55 -4.29
C PHE A 173 -5.93 3.60 -3.49
N TYR A 174 -6.13 2.62 -2.63
CA TYR A 174 -7.21 2.68 -1.65
C TYR A 174 -6.91 3.67 -0.52
N CYS A 175 -7.89 4.51 -0.22
CA CYS A 175 -7.87 5.55 0.80
C CYS A 175 -9.09 5.38 1.70
N PRO A 176 -8.90 5.19 3.02
CA PRO A 176 -10.00 4.95 3.93
C PRO A 176 -10.80 6.24 4.20
N SER A 177 -12.07 6.06 4.54
CA SER A 177 -12.88 7.12 5.15
C SER A 177 -12.27 7.61 6.47
N ALA A 178 -12.58 8.86 6.84
CA ALA A 178 -12.26 9.40 8.16
C ALA A 178 -13.29 9.00 9.24
N CYS A 179 -14.28 8.17 8.90
CA CYS A 179 -15.41 7.85 9.77
C CYS A 179 -14.95 7.23 11.11
N GLY A 180 -15.50 7.75 12.20
CA GLY A 180 -15.27 7.18 13.54
C GLY A 180 -15.93 5.81 13.69
N LEU A 181 -15.55 5.07 14.73
CA LEU A 181 -16.03 3.70 15.00
C LEU A 181 -17.58 3.56 15.00
N LEU A 182 -18.29 4.60 15.44
CA LEU A 182 -19.76 4.66 15.44
C LEU A 182 -20.33 4.77 14.02
N ASP A 183 -19.78 5.64 13.19
CA ASP A 183 -20.18 5.78 11.78
C ASP A 183 -19.86 4.51 10.99
N GLN A 184 -18.73 3.86 11.28
CA GLN A 184 -18.39 2.57 10.69
C GLN A 184 -19.40 1.47 11.05
N ALA A 185 -19.87 1.42 12.30
CA ALA A 185 -20.86 0.42 12.74
C ALA A 185 -22.24 0.62 12.09
N VAL A 186 -22.63 1.88 11.85
CA VAL A 186 -23.87 2.23 11.14
C VAL A 186 -23.71 1.91 9.65
N SER A 187 -22.60 2.34 9.04
CA SER A 187 -22.30 2.10 7.63
C SER A 187 -22.03 0.63 7.31
N ALA A 188 -21.62 -0.22 8.25
CA ALA A 188 -21.44 -1.66 8.02
C ALA A 188 -22.71 -2.39 7.55
N HIS A 189 -23.89 -1.79 7.71
CA HIS A 189 -25.16 -2.30 7.15
C HIS A 189 -25.32 -1.99 5.65
N VAL A 190 -24.50 -1.08 5.11
CA VAL A 190 -24.32 -0.76 3.70
C VAL A 190 -22.96 -1.36 3.32
N GLY A 191 -22.95 -2.49 2.61
CA GLY A 191 -21.70 -3.23 2.34
C GLY A 191 -20.53 -2.33 1.91
N ALA A 192 -19.31 -2.65 2.41
CA ALA A 192 -18.13 -1.86 2.10
C ALA A 192 -17.95 -1.75 0.58
N PRO A 193 -17.73 -0.54 0.03
CA PRO A 193 -17.72 -0.31 -1.42
C PRO A 193 -16.59 -1.06 -2.13
N TYR A 194 -15.51 -1.36 -1.41
CA TYR A 194 -14.38 -2.13 -1.93
C TYR A 194 -14.11 -3.32 -1.03
N LYS A 195 -13.94 -4.50 -1.63
CA LYS A 195 -13.59 -5.73 -0.93
C LYS A 195 -12.14 -6.09 -1.20
N ALA A 196 -11.30 -5.96 -0.17
CA ALA A 196 -9.94 -6.46 -0.20
C ALA A 196 -9.94 -7.99 -0.34
N LEU A 197 -9.10 -8.52 -1.24
CA LEU A 197 -8.84 -9.95 -1.32
C LEU A 197 -8.11 -10.42 -0.06
N ARG A 198 -8.40 -11.66 0.34
CA ARG A 198 -7.62 -12.35 1.37
C ARG A 198 -6.26 -12.70 0.79
N GLN A 199 -5.27 -12.86 1.66
CA GLN A 199 -3.89 -13.12 1.23
C GLN A 199 -3.79 -14.33 0.28
N GLU A 200 -4.43 -15.45 0.60
CA GLU A 200 -4.43 -16.64 -0.25
C GLU A 200 -5.02 -16.39 -1.66
N ASP A 201 -6.07 -15.58 -1.74
CA ASP A 201 -6.73 -15.24 -3.01
C ASP A 201 -5.86 -14.26 -3.81
N ALA A 202 -5.19 -13.32 -3.13
CA ALA A 202 -4.27 -12.36 -3.74
C ALA A 202 -3.00 -13.03 -4.29
N ASP A 203 -2.45 -14.01 -3.58
CA ASP A 203 -1.27 -14.78 -4.03
C ASP A 203 -1.59 -15.56 -5.32
N VAL A 204 -2.78 -16.20 -5.37
CA VAL A 204 -3.26 -16.91 -6.57
C VAL A 204 -3.44 -15.95 -7.75
N LEU A 205 -4.02 -14.78 -7.50
CA LEU A 205 -4.21 -13.76 -8.54
C LEU A 205 -2.87 -13.32 -9.15
N VAL A 206 -1.89 -12.98 -8.31
CA VAL A 206 -0.56 -12.54 -8.79
C VAL A 206 0.11 -13.63 -9.62
N MET A 207 0.04 -14.89 -9.17
CA MET A 207 0.56 -16.03 -9.93
C MET A 207 -0.10 -16.16 -11.32
N CYS A 208 -1.42 -15.99 -11.42
CA CYS A 208 -2.14 -16.02 -12.69
C CYS A 208 -1.73 -14.86 -13.61
N ILE A 209 -1.65 -13.63 -13.08
CA ILE A 209 -1.22 -12.44 -13.83
C ILE A 209 0.19 -12.63 -14.41
N GLU A 210 1.11 -13.22 -13.65
CA GLU A 210 2.46 -13.50 -14.14
C GLU A 210 2.47 -14.56 -15.26
N SER A 211 1.64 -15.59 -15.13
CA SER A 211 1.50 -16.64 -16.13
C SER A 211 0.99 -16.09 -17.47
N GLU A 212 -0.03 -15.24 -17.43
CA GLU A 212 -0.59 -14.57 -18.61
C GLU A 212 0.45 -13.68 -19.31
N LYS A 213 1.18 -12.87 -18.53
CA LYS A 213 2.23 -11.99 -19.07
C LYS A 213 3.37 -12.80 -19.68
N ALA A 214 3.78 -13.91 -19.05
CA ALA A 214 4.80 -14.80 -19.59
C ALA A 214 4.35 -15.40 -20.94
N ALA A 215 3.10 -15.84 -21.01
CA ALA A 215 2.52 -16.40 -22.23
C ALA A 215 2.42 -15.32 -23.34
N SER A 216 1.92 -14.12 -23.01
CA SER A 216 1.85 -12.98 -23.92
C SER A 216 3.23 -12.56 -24.48
N ARG A 217 4.27 -12.53 -23.63
CA ARG A 217 5.65 -12.28 -24.07
C ARG A 217 6.15 -13.35 -25.05
N LEU A 218 5.86 -14.63 -24.80
CA LEU A 218 6.26 -15.73 -25.68
C LEU A 218 5.60 -15.60 -27.06
N TRP A 219 4.31 -15.24 -27.13
CA TRP A 219 3.63 -15.04 -28.42
C TRP A 219 4.09 -13.78 -29.15
N ALA A 220 4.39 -12.69 -28.42
CA ALA A 220 4.94 -11.47 -29.01
C ALA A 220 6.34 -11.68 -29.61
N ASP A 221 7.18 -12.53 -29.01
CA ASP A 221 8.51 -12.86 -29.53
C ASP A 221 8.47 -13.88 -30.69
N THR A 222 7.37 -14.62 -30.82
CA THR A 222 7.19 -15.65 -31.86
C THR A 222 6.62 -15.10 -33.17
N THR A 223 6.23 -13.83 -33.26
CA THR A 223 5.82 -13.23 -34.55
C THR A 223 7.02 -13.09 -35.49
N LEU A 224 7.19 -14.10 -36.35
CA LEU A 224 8.21 -14.19 -37.40
C LEU A 224 8.24 -12.93 -38.29
N PRO A 225 9.41 -12.45 -38.74
CA PRO A 225 9.48 -11.36 -39.70
C PRO A 225 8.77 -11.78 -40.99
N ALA A 226 7.88 -10.92 -41.49
CA ALA A 226 7.13 -11.13 -42.71
C ALA A 226 8.08 -11.56 -43.83
N ALA A 227 7.86 -12.75 -44.40
CA ALA A 227 8.62 -13.28 -45.51
C ALA A 227 8.60 -12.26 -46.67
N SER A 228 9.74 -11.63 -46.94
CA SER A 228 9.90 -10.78 -48.12
C SER A 228 9.83 -11.66 -49.36
N TYR A 229 8.66 -11.74 -49.98
CA TYR A 229 8.54 -12.26 -51.34
C TYR A 229 9.18 -11.25 -52.30
N ALA A 230 10.44 -11.48 -52.66
CA ALA A 230 11.07 -10.82 -53.80
C ALA A 230 10.45 -11.38 -55.08
N VAL A 231 9.71 -10.55 -55.80
CA VAL A 231 9.22 -10.85 -57.15
C VAL A 231 10.36 -10.59 -58.13
N ALA A 232 10.55 -11.55 -59.04
CA ALA A 232 11.63 -11.69 -60.01
C ALA A 232 11.77 -10.52 -61.01
#